data_AF-I3NC69-F1
#
_entry.id   AF-I3NC69-F1
#
_cell.length_a   1.000
_cell.length_b   1.000
_cell.length_c   1.000
_cell.angle_alpha   90.00
_cell.angle_beta   90.00
_cell.angle_gamma   90.00
#
_symmetry.space_group_name_H-M   'P 1'
#
loop_
_entity.id
_entity.type
_entity.pdbx_description
1 polymer ?
#
loop_
_entity_poly.entity_id
_entity_poly.type
_entity_poly.pdbx_seq_one_letter_code
_entity_poly.pdbx_strand_id
1 'polypeptide(L)'
;IEKLCTFSQRFPLPSMYRALVWKVLLGILPPHHESHAQVMMYRKEQYSDVLHALKVVRFVNDATPHVEVYLRMYQLECGKLPRSPSFPLEPEDEVFLAIAKAMEEMVEDSVDCYWIIRCFVNQLNNKYRDSLPQLIPQDSSDAIVSKAIDLWHKHCGTPVHSA
;
A
#
# COMPACT_ATOMS: atom_id res chain seq x y z
N ILE A 1 11.27 -15.91 -6.46
CA ILE A 1 10.99 -14.95 -5.37
C ILE A 1 12.20 -14.74 -4.46
N GLU A 2 12.80 -15.79 -3.89
CA GLU A 2 13.93 -15.65 -2.94
C GLU A 2 15.10 -14.78 -3.43
N LYS A 3 15.57 -14.99 -4.67
CA LYS A 3 16.65 -14.16 -5.25
C LYS A 3 16.28 -12.68 -5.33
N LEU A 4 15.00 -12.36 -5.56
CA LEU A 4 14.50 -10.99 -5.64
C LEU A 4 14.45 -10.34 -4.25
N CYS A 5 14.05 -11.09 -3.22
CA CYS A 5 14.16 -10.66 -1.82
C CYS A 5 15.61 -10.34 -1.46
N THR A 6 16.53 -11.28 -1.72
CA THR A 6 17.97 -11.10 -1.40
C THR A 6 18.57 -9.91 -2.14
N PHE A 7 18.19 -9.68 -3.40
CA PHE A 7 18.63 -8.51 -4.16
C PHE A 7 18.12 -7.22 -3.51
N SER A 8 16.82 -7.13 -3.22
CA SER A 8 16.19 -5.92 -2.63
C SER A 8 16.72 -5.59 -1.23
N GLN A 9 17.16 -6.61 -0.48
CA GLN A 9 17.81 -6.44 0.82
C GLN A 9 19.26 -5.95 0.72
N ARG A 10 19.94 -6.17 -0.42
CA ARG A 10 21.37 -5.86 -0.60
C ARG A 10 21.60 -4.60 -1.44
N PHE A 11 20.68 -4.30 -2.34
CA PHE A 11 20.85 -3.26 -3.34
C PHE A 11 19.56 -2.45 -3.48
N PRO A 12 19.65 -1.12 -3.69
CA PRO A 12 18.47 -0.31 -3.99
C PRO A 12 17.86 -0.72 -5.32
N LEU A 13 16.53 -0.72 -5.38
CA LEU A 13 15.81 -1.03 -6.62
C LEU A 13 15.89 0.17 -7.59
N PRO A 14 16.28 -0.05 -8.86
CA PRO A 14 16.18 0.98 -9.89
C PRO A 14 14.74 1.47 -10.02
N SER A 15 14.53 2.78 -10.18
CA SER A 15 13.19 3.38 -10.13
C SER A 15 12.19 2.76 -11.09
N MET A 16 12.62 2.48 -12.32
CA MET A 16 11.78 1.85 -13.35
C MET A 16 11.29 0.43 -13.00
N TYR A 17 11.99 -0.29 -12.13
CA TYR A 17 11.63 -1.66 -11.74
C TYR A 17 10.94 -1.75 -10.39
N ARG A 18 10.91 -0.66 -9.61
CA ARG A 18 10.44 -0.65 -8.23
C ARG A 18 9.02 -1.17 -8.09
N ALA A 19 8.08 -0.60 -8.84
CA ALA A 19 6.67 -1.01 -8.80
C ALA A 19 6.49 -2.49 -9.21
N LEU A 20 7.18 -2.95 -10.25
CA LEU A 20 7.12 -4.34 -10.68
C LEU A 20 7.64 -5.30 -9.60
N VAL A 21 8.81 -5.01 -9.03
CA VAL A 21 9.43 -5.82 -7.99
C VAL A 21 8.53 -5.88 -6.75
N TRP A 22 8.00 -4.75 -6.30
CA TRP A 22 7.08 -4.72 -5.17
C TRP A 22 5.80 -5.50 -5.43
N LYS A 23 5.20 -5.39 -6.61
CA LYS A 23 4.03 -6.20 -6.96
C LYS A 23 4.30 -7.70 -6.86
N VAL A 24 5.47 -8.16 -7.28
CA VAL A 24 5.87 -9.57 -7.18
C VAL A 24 6.16 -9.97 -5.72
N LEU A 25 6.89 -9.14 -4.96
CA LEU A 25 7.24 -9.43 -3.55
C LEU A 25 6.04 -9.37 -2.60
N LEU A 26 5.08 -8.50 -2.87
CA LEU A 26 3.83 -8.37 -2.11
C LEU A 26 2.78 -9.41 -2.51
N GLY A 27 3.06 -10.25 -3.53
CA GLY A 27 2.14 -11.28 -4.00
C GLY A 27 0.94 -10.75 -4.80
N ILE A 28 1.03 -9.50 -5.30
CA ILE A 28 0.02 -8.92 -6.20
C ILE A 28 0.13 -9.59 -7.57
N LEU A 29 1.38 -9.80 -8.04
CA LEU A 29 1.71 -10.50 -9.27
C LEU A 29 2.33 -11.87 -8.96
N PRO A 30 1.99 -12.91 -9.75
CA PRO A 30 2.63 -14.21 -9.64
C PRO A 30 4.09 -14.15 -10.11
N PRO A 31 4.92 -15.15 -9.77
CA PRO A 31 6.31 -15.21 -10.26
C PRO A 31 6.40 -15.44 -11.79
N HIS A 32 5.35 -15.96 -12.43
CA HIS A 32 5.29 -16.20 -13.86
C HIS A 32 4.85 -14.92 -14.61
N HIS A 33 5.76 -14.31 -15.37
CA HIS A 33 5.52 -13.02 -16.02
C HIS A 33 4.42 -13.08 -17.08
N GLU A 34 4.22 -14.24 -17.72
CA GLU A 34 3.19 -14.44 -18.76
C GLU A 34 1.77 -14.18 -18.22
N SER A 35 1.55 -14.45 -16.93
CA SER A 35 0.27 -14.23 -16.27
C SER A 35 0.08 -12.79 -15.79
N HIS A 36 1.09 -11.92 -15.85
CA HIS A 36 1.03 -10.58 -15.26
C HIS A 36 -0.07 -9.72 -15.88
N ALA A 37 -0.20 -9.73 -17.20
CA ALA A 37 -1.21 -8.94 -17.89
C ALA A 37 -2.64 -9.35 -17.47
N GLN A 38 -2.91 -10.65 -17.44
CA GLN A 38 -4.22 -11.19 -17.04
C GLN A 38 -4.51 -10.90 -15.56
N VAL A 39 -3.52 -11.08 -14.67
CA VAL A 39 -3.72 -10.78 -13.24
C VAL A 39 -3.96 -9.27 -13.03
N MET A 40 -3.22 -8.39 -13.71
CA MET A 40 -3.48 -6.94 -13.61
C MET A 40 -4.83 -6.54 -14.19
N MET A 41 -5.33 -7.23 -15.21
CA MET A 41 -6.68 -7.02 -15.73
C MET A 41 -7.72 -7.24 -14.63
N TYR A 42 -7.68 -8.38 -13.93
CA TYR A 42 -8.59 -8.65 -12.82
C TYR A 42 -8.43 -7.65 -11.65
N ARG A 43 -7.20 -7.24 -11.35
CA ARG A 43 -6.92 -6.23 -10.32
C ARG A 43 -7.50 -4.87 -10.67
N LYS A 44 -7.50 -4.50 -11.95
CA LYS A 44 -8.09 -3.27 -12.46
C LYS A 44 -9.62 -3.31 -12.46
N GLU A 45 -10.21 -4.45 -12.81
CA GLU A 45 -11.65 -4.67 -12.72
C GLU A 45 -12.13 -4.54 -11.26
N GLN A 46 -11.49 -5.25 -10.34
CA GLN A 46 -11.81 -5.16 -8.91
C GLN A 46 -11.65 -3.74 -8.36
N TYR A 47 -10.58 -3.04 -8.73
CA TYR A 47 -10.38 -1.63 -8.36
C TYR A 47 -11.56 -0.77 -8.84
N SER A 48 -11.97 -0.95 -10.10
CA SER A 48 -13.05 -0.17 -10.72
C SER A 48 -14.40 -0.46 -10.07
N ASP A 49 -14.70 -1.72 -9.76
CA ASP A 49 -15.94 -2.14 -9.13
C ASP A 49 -16.10 -1.56 -7.72
N VAL A 50 -15.04 -1.63 -6.90
CA VAL A 50 -15.04 -1.08 -5.54
C VAL A 50 -15.15 0.44 -5.56
N LEU A 51 -14.39 1.12 -6.44
CA LEU A 51 -14.49 2.57 -6.62
C LEU A 51 -15.89 2.98 -7.06
N HIS A 52 -16.48 2.25 -8.01
CA HIS A 52 -17.83 2.51 -8.49
C HIS A 52 -18.85 2.35 -7.37
N ALA A 53 -18.76 1.27 -6.58
CA ALA A 53 -19.65 1.03 -5.44
C ALA A 53 -19.60 2.22 -4.46
N LEU A 54 -18.41 2.73 -4.12
CA LEU A 54 -18.24 3.90 -3.25
C LEU A 54 -18.84 5.18 -3.82
N LYS A 55 -18.74 5.40 -5.14
CA LYS A 55 -19.39 6.52 -5.82
C LYS A 55 -20.91 6.41 -5.76
N VAL A 56 -21.47 5.22 -5.99
CA VAL A 56 -22.92 4.95 -5.93
C VAL A 56 -23.48 5.23 -4.54
N VAL A 57 -22.78 4.78 -3.49
CA VAL A 57 -23.18 5.03 -2.10
C VAL A 57 -22.73 6.41 -1.58
N ARG A 58 -22.20 7.27 -2.46
CA ARG A 58 -21.80 8.67 -2.19
C ARG A 58 -20.74 8.81 -1.09
N PHE A 59 -19.88 7.80 -0.94
CA PHE A 59 -18.75 7.85 -0.03
C PHE A 59 -17.56 8.63 -0.59
N VAL A 60 -17.43 8.64 -1.91
CA VAL A 60 -16.37 9.38 -2.63
C VAL A 60 -16.98 10.06 -3.86
N ASN A 61 -16.31 11.10 -4.34
CA ASN A 61 -16.63 11.80 -5.59
C ASN A 61 -15.32 12.18 -6.30
N ASP A 62 -15.43 12.84 -7.46
CA ASP A 62 -14.26 13.19 -8.27
C ASP A 62 -13.36 14.27 -7.65
N ALA A 63 -13.82 14.96 -6.60
CA ALA A 63 -13.02 15.89 -5.81
C ALA A 63 -12.39 15.24 -4.56
N THR A 64 -12.71 13.97 -4.26
CA THR A 64 -12.10 13.25 -3.13
C THR A 64 -10.63 12.96 -3.44
N PRO A 65 -9.68 13.32 -2.54
CA PRO A 65 -8.26 13.00 -2.73
C PRO A 65 -8.01 11.50 -2.90
N HIS A 66 -7.07 11.10 -3.76
CA HIS A 66 -6.83 9.67 -4.05
C HIS A 66 -6.50 8.85 -2.78
N VAL A 67 -5.70 9.41 -1.87
CA VAL A 67 -5.35 8.73 -0.61
C VAL A 67 -6.58 8.42 0.25
N GLU A 68 -7.58 9.30 0.25
CA GLU A 68 -8.85 9.06 0.93
C GLU A 68 -9.69 8.03 0.17
N VAL A 69 -9.70 8.07 -1.16
CA VAL A 69 -10.34 7.04 -1.99
C VAL A 69 -9.75 5.66 -1.66
N TYR A 70 -8.43 5.52 -1.60
CA TYR A 70 -7.77 4.26 -1.24
C TYR A 70 -8.18 3.76 0.15
N LEU A 71 -8.27 4.65 1.14
CA LEU A 71 -8.74 4.29 2.48
C LEU A 71 -10.18 3.76 2.43
N ARG A 72 -11.10 4.46 1.74
CA ARG A 72 -12.51 4.03 1.64
C ARG A 72 -12.65 2.70 0.90
N MET A 73 -11.84 2.48 -0.14
CA MET A 73 -11.78 1.20 -0.85
C MET A 73 -11.31 0.08 0.08
N TYR A 74 -10.23 0.30 0.84
CA TYR A 74 -9.72 -0.67 1.81
C TYR A 74 -10.74 -0.99 2.91
N GLN A 75 -11.38 0.02 3.50
CA GLN A 75 -12.42 -0.15 4.51
C GLN A 75 -13.60 -0.97 3.98
N LEU A 76 -14.07 -0.69 2.76
CA LEU A 76 -15.15 -1.45 2.12
C LEU A 76 -14.77 -2.93 1.92
N GLU A 77 -13.60 -3.21 1.37
CA GLU A 77 -13.14 -4.58 1.16
C GLU A 77 -12.93 -5.35 2.47
N CYS A 78 -12.51 -4.67 3.54
CA CYS A 78 -12.38 -5.27 4.87
C CYS A 78 -13.71 -5.40 5.62
N GLY A 79 -14.83 -4.94 5.06
CA GLY A 79 -16.13 -4.92 5.76
C GLY A 79 -16.18 -3.94 6.94
N LYS A 80 -15.31 -2.92 6.93
CA LYS A 80 -15.14 -1.89 7.97
C LYS A 80 -15.56 -0.49 7.50
N LEU A 81 -16.25 -0.38 6.36
CA LEU A 81 -16.72 0.92 5.89
C LEU A 81 -17.66 1.54 6.95
N PRO A 82 -17.39 2.77 7.42
CA PRO A 82 -18.23 3.38 8.45
C PRO A 82 -19.62 3.69 7.89
N ARG A 83 -20.55 4.08 8.77
CA ARG A 83 -21.93 4.42 8.35
C ARG A 83 -22.02 5.72 7.53
N SER A 84 -21.07 6.62 7.71
CA SER A 84 -21.02 7.93 7.05
C SER A 84 -19.56 8.32 6.74
N PRO A 85 -19.29 9.05 5.64
CA PRO A 85 -17.96 9.59 5.35
C PRO A 85 -17.43 10.54 6.43
N SER A 86 -18.34 11.22 7.15
CA SER A 86 -18.03 12.16 8.23
C SER A 86 -17.68 11.49 9.56
N PHE A 87 -17.69 10.16 9.62
CA PHE A 87 -17.32 9.45 10.83
C PHE A 87 -15.82 9.69 11.12
N PRO A 88 -15.43 9.92 12.38
CA PRO A 88 -14.03 10.10 12.75
C PRO A 88 -13.16 8.94 12.27
N LEU A 89 -11.90 9.24 11.94
CA LEU A 89 -10.92 8.21 11.60
C LEU A 89 -10.47 7.49 12.87
N GLU A 90 -10.33 6.18 12.76
CA GLU A 90 -9.68 5.38 13.81
C GLU A 90 -8.14 5.50 13.67
N PRO A 91 -7.35 5.23 14.73
CA PRO A 91 -5.89 5.33 14.66
C PRO A 91 -5.26 4.49 13.54
N GLU A 92 -5.84 3.33 13.21
CA GLU A 92 -5.37 2.49 12.10
C GLU A 92 -5.62 3.12 10.72
N ASP A 93 -6.68 3.93 10.60
CA ASP A 93 -6.98 4.66 9.37
C ASP A 93 -5.96 5.78 9.13
N GLU A 94 -5.52 6.45 10.20
CA GLU A 94 -4.46 7.46 10.12
C GLU A 94 -3.13 6.86 9.67
N VAL A 95 -2.76 5.69 10.20
CA VAL A 95 -1.58 4.94 9.77
C VAL A 95 -1.69 4.54 8.30
N PHE A 96 -2.86 4.06 7.87
CA PHE A 96 -3.11 3.74 6.47
C PHE A 96 -2.92 4.97 5.58
N LEU A 97 -3.49 6.12 5.94
CA LEU A 97 -3.37 7.36 5.18
C LEU A 97 -1.93 7.85 5.08
N ALA A 98 -1.15 7.74 6.16
CA ALA A 98 0.27 8.09 6.15
C ALA A 98 1.05 7.22 5.15
N ILE A 99 0.80 5.91 5.15
CA ILE A 99 1.39 4.98 4.16
C ILE A 99 0.93 5.33 2.75
N ALA A 100 -0.36 5.61 2.56
CA ALA A 100 -0.93 5.91 1.25
C ALA A 100 -0.32 7.18 0.63
N LYS A 101 -0.14 8.24 1.42
CA LYS A 101 0.52 9.48 0.99
C LYS A 101 1.96 9.22 0.54
N ALA A 102 2.73 8.46 1.32
CA ALA A 102 4.10 8.11 0.94
C ALA A 102 4.15 7.26 -0.34
N MET A 103 3.21 6.34 -0.52
CA MET A 103 3.15 5.47 -1.71
C MET A 103 2.72 6.21 -2.97
N GLU A 104 1.84 7.20 -2.86
CA GLU A 104 1.40 8.03 -3.99
C GLU A 104 2.57 8.81 -4.61
N GLU A 105 3.56 9.23 -3.81
CA GLU A 105 4.78 9.87 -4.31
C GLU A 105 5.72 8.89 -5.05
N MET A 106 5.58 7.59 -4.82
CA MET A 106 6.50 6.55 -5.34
C MET A 106 5.92 5.72 -6.49
N VAL A 107 4.61 5.68 -6.64
CA VAL A 107 3.89 4.82 -7.60
C VAL A 107 2.85 5.65 -8.35
N GLU A 108 3.11 5.90 -9.63
CA GLU A 108 2.29 6.79 -10.48
C GLU A 108 0.93 6.18 -10.85
N ASP A 109 0.88 4.88 -11.15
CA ASP A 109 -0.37 4.20 -11.54
C ASP A 109 -1.25 3.98 -10.30
N SER A 110 -2.48 4.48 -10.34
CA SER A 110 -3.40 4.46 -9.19
C SER A 110 -3.85 3.05 -8.80
N VAL A 111 -3.96 2.13 -9.77
CA VAL A 111 -4.33 0.73 -9.51
C VAL A 111 -3.18 0.03 -8.80
N ASP A 112 -1.97 0.14 -9.33
CA ASP A 112 -0.75 -0.38 -8.70
C ASP A 112 -0.55 0.21 -7.31
N CYS A 113 -0.71 1.52 -7.16
CA CYS A 113 -0.54 2.24 -5.89
C CYS A 113 -1.50 1.69 -4.83
N TYR A 114 -2.80 1.58 -5.15
CA TYR A 114 -3.79 1.00 -4.24
C TYR A 114 -3.43 -0.43 -3.83
N TRP A 115 -3.11 -1.30 -4.79
CA TRP A 115 -2.80 -2.70 -4.50
C TRP A 115 -1.53 -2.85 -3.66
N ILE A 116 -0.51 -2.02 -3.91
CA ILE A 116 0.73 -1.98 -3.12
C ILE A 116 0.43 -1.54 -1.69
N ILE A 117 -0.28 -0.43 -1.48
CA ILE A 117 -0.68 0.06 -0.15
C ILE A 117 -1.45 -1.04 0.61
N ARG A 118 -2.49 -1.59 -0.02
CA ARG A 118 -3.34 -2.64 0.56
C ARG A 118 -2.52 -3.85 1.01
N CYS A 119 -1.68 -4.39 0.13
CA CYS A 119 -0.89 -5.58 0.45
C CYS A 119 0.20 -5.27 1.46
N PHE A 120 0.78 -4.07 1.45
CA PHE A 120 1.76 -3.63 2.43
C PHE A 120 1.15 -3.55 3.84
N VAL A 121 0.02 -2.85 3.98
CA VAL A 121 -0.74 -2.76 5.24
C VAL A 121 -1.17 -4.15 5.72
N ASN A 122 -1.61 -5.02 4.81
CA ASN A 122 -1.94 -6.39 5.14
C ASN A 122 -0.73 -7.19 5.67
N GLN A 123 0.48 -6.95 5.18
CA GLN A 123 1.68 -7.58 5.74
C GLN A 123 2.00 -7.04 7.14
N LEU A 124 1.86 -5.73 7.38
CA LEU A 124 2.04 -5.14 8.70
C LEU A 124 1.08 -5.78 9.73
N ASN A 125 -0.20 -5.89 9.37
CA ASN A 125 -1.25 -6.37 10.27
C ASN A 125 -1.24 -7.90 10.49
N ASN A 126 -0.58 -8.66 9.61
CA ASN A 126 -0.52 -10.12 9.72
C ASN A 126 0.89 -10.61 9.99
N LYS A 127 1.78 -10.50 8.99
CA LYS A 127 3.13 -11.07 9.03
C LYS A 127 4.01 -10.43 10.09
N TYR A 128 3.86 -9.13 10.32
CA TYR A 128 4.69 -8.36 11.24
C TYR A 128 3.97 -7.93 12.52
N ARG A 129 2.73 -8.41 12.74
CA ARG A 129 1.88 -8.00 13.86
C ARG A 129 2.57 -8.10 15.22
N ASP A 130 3.25 -9.22 15.46
CA ASP A 130 3.88 -9.50 16.77
C ASP A 130 5.28 -8.89 16.88
N SER A 131 5.92 -8.60 15.74
CA SER A 131 7.28 -8.02 15.70
C SER A 131 7.26 -6.49 15.75
N LEU A 132 6.23 -5.84 15.20
CA LEU A 132 6.11 -4.38 15.16
C LEU A 132 6.16 -3.73 16.55
N PRO A 133 5.40 -4.19 17.57
CA PRO A 133 5.47 -3.62 18.92
C PRO A 133 6.84 -3.76 19.58
N GLN A 134 7.63 -4.77 19.19
CA GLN A 134 8.98 -4.99 19.74
C GLN A 134 10.01 -4.02 19.13
N LEU A 135 9.69 -3.39 18.00
CA LEU A 135 10.59 -2.50 17.25
C LEU A 135 10.35 -1.01 17.58
N ILE A 136 9.25 -0.69 18.25
CA ILE A 136 8.73 0.66 18.46
C ILE A 136 8.34 0.81 19.95
N PRO A 137 9.04 1.65 20.75
CA PRO A 137 8.56 2.04 22.07
C PRO A 137 7.19 2.70 21.94
N GLN A 138 6.25 2.36 22.83
CA GLN A 138 4.79 2.49 22.67
C GLN A 138 4.18 3.90 22.49
N ASP A 139 4.96 4.97 22.29
CA ASP A 139 4.49 6.33 22.60
C ASP A 139 4.42 7.33 21.42
N SER A 140 4.46 6.91 20.15
CA SER A 140 4.30 7.89 19.06
C SER A 140 3.90 7.27 17.70
N SER A 141 2.80 7.74 17.12
CA SER A 141 2.41 7.45 15.73
C SER A 141 3.49 7.89 14.73
N ASP A 142 4.16 9.00 14.99
CA ASP A 142 5.31 9.48 14.20
C ASP A 142 6.48 8.50 14.25
N ALA A 143 6.72 7.84 15.39
CA ALA A 143 7.73 6.80 15.50
C ALA A 143 7.37 5.56 14.68
N ILE A 144 6.08 5.21 14.58
CA ILE A 144 5.60 4.13 13.71
C ILE A 144 5.83 4.48 12.24
N VAL A 145 5.46 5.68 11.81
CA VAL A 145 5.64 6.14 10.44
C VAL A 145 7.12 6.22 10.07
N SER A 146 7.94 6.86 10.91
CA SER A 146 9.38 7.00 10.68
C SER A 146 10.08 5.63 10.64
N LYS A 147 9.69 4.68 11.51
CA LYS A 147 10.25 3.32 11.49
C LYS A 147 9.73 2.47 10.34
N ALA A 148 8.49 2.66 9.89
CA ALA A 148 7.94 2.01 8.71
C ALA A 148 8.68 2.49 7.45
N ILE A 149 8.99 3.79 7.38
CA ILE A 149 9.86 4.40 6.37
C ILE A 149 11.29 3.84 6.47
N ASP A 150 11.86 3.69 7.66
CA ASP A 150 13.19 3.07 7.84
C ASP A 150 13.21 1.59 7.45
N LEU A 151 12.18 0.82 7.82
CA LEU A 151 12.02 -0.59 7.43
C LEU A 151 11.86 -0.70 5.92
N TRP A 152 11.13 0.22 5.31
CA TRP A 152 10.98 0.34 3.87
C TRP A 152 12.30 0.67 3.20
N HIS A 153 13.06 1.66 3.68
CA HIS A 153 14.40 1.97 3.18
C HIS A 153 15.36 0.78 3.33
N LYS A 154 15.27 0.06 4.45
CA LYS A 154 16.08 -1.13 4.72
C LYS A 154 15.74 -2.33 3.82
N HIS A 155 14.50 -2.44 3.35
CA HIS A 155 14.04 -3.58 2.54
C HIS A 155 13.85 -3.27 1.04
N CYS A 156 13.78 -1.98 0.68
CA CYS A 156 13.47 -1.50 -0.68
C CYS A 156 14.49 -0.49 -1.24
N GLY A 157 15.47 -0.07 -0.43
CA GLY A 157 16.50 0.90 -0.79
C GLY A 157 16.07 2.36 -0.64
N THR A 158 17.06 3.24 -0.53
CA THR A 158 16.87 4.70 -0.58
C THR A 158 16.66 5.18 -2.01
N PRO A 159 15.82 6.22 -2.24
CA PRO A 159 15.82 6.93 -3.51
C PRO A 159 17.16 7.65 -3.63
N VAL A 160 18.01 7.22 -4.54
CA VAL A 160 19.11 8.07 -4.99
C VAL A 160 18.50 9.10 -5.93
N HIS A 161 18.12 10.25 -5.38
CA HIS A 161 18.09 11.49 -6.14
C HIS A 161 18.83 12.56 -5.35
N SER A 162 20.10 12.77 -5.72
CA SER A 162 20.67 14.07 -6.12
C SER A 162 22.17 14.13 -5.81
N ALA A 163 22.99 13.77 -6.81
CA ALA A 163 24.13 14.54 -7.30
C ALA A 163 24.57 13.94 -8.65
#